data_AF-A0A840HZG9-F1
#
_entry.id   AF-A0A840HZG9-F1
#
_cell.length_a   1.000
_cell.length_b   1.000
_cell.length_c   1.000
_cell.angle_alpha   90.00
_cell.angle_beta   90.00
_cell.angle_gamma   90.00
#
_symmetry.space_group_name_H-M   'P 1'
#
loop_
_entity.id
_entity.type
_entity.pdbx_description
1 polymer ?
#
loop_
_entity_poly.entity_id
_entity_poly.type
_entity_poly.pdbx_seq_one_letter_code
_entity_poly.pdbx_strand_id
1 'polypeptide(L)'
;MARTPVEERLEKMREDERRLRERRKALEARVSAERRKAETRERIMLGAFILHHLDEDTPTGRQLAPLLQRELPMFLTRERDHALMAPLLKRLKEKE
;
A
#
# COMPACT_ATOMS: atom_id res chain seq x y z
N MET A 1 -34.63 37.95 24.51
CA MET A 1 -35.07 36.91 25.46
C MET A 1 -33.83 36.12 25.86
N ALA A 2 -33.61 35.89 27.15
CA ALA A 2 -32.47 35.09 27.62
C ALA A 2 -32.67 33.62 27.20
N ARG A 3 -31.61 32.94 26.75
CA ARG A 3 -31.66 31.51 26.41
C ARG A 3 -32.06 30.70 27.65
N THR A 4 -32.81 29.63 27.43
CA THR A 4 -33.17 28.74 28.54
C THR A 4 -31.98 27.83 28.90
N PRO A 5 -31.85 27.39 30.16
CA PRO A 5 -30.81 26.44 30.57
C PRO A 5 -30.81 25.12 29.76
N VAL A 6 -31.96 24.77 29.17
CA VAL A 6 -32.11 23.59 28.30
C VAL A 6 -31.49 23.83 26.92
N GLU A 7 -31.68 25.01 26.34
CA GLU A 7 -31.09 25.40 25.05
C GLU A 7 -29.56 25.45 25.12
N GLU A 8 -29.00 26.00 26.20
CA GLU A 8 -27.55 26.05 26.42
C GLU A 8 -26.94 24.64 26.53
N ARG A 9 -27.65 23.73 27.22
CA ARG A 9 -27.22 22.33 27.33
C ARG A 9 -27.23 21.62 25.98
N LEU A 10 -28.23 21.88 25.14
CA LEU A 10 -28.32 21.31 23.80
C LEU A 10 -27.19 21.81 22.88
N GLU A 11 -26.85 23.09 22.94
CA GLU A 11 -25.72 23.65 22.18
C GLU A 11 -24.40 23.02 22.58
N LYS A 12 -24.15 22.89 23.89
CA LYS A 12 -22.96 22.21 24.40
C LYS A 12 -22.85 20.77 23.92
N MET A 13 -23.96 20.03 23.93
CA MET A 13 -23.99 18.65 23.42
C MET A 13 -23.67 18.58 21.92
N ARG A 14 -24.17 19.53 21.12
CA ARG A 14 -23.86 19.61 19.67
C ARG A 14 -22.38 19.94 19.42
N GLU A 15 -21.80 20.82 20.23
CA GLU A 15 -20.37 21.13 20.18
C GLU A 15 -19.51 19.90 20.52
N ASP A 16 -19.88 19.20 21.59
CA ASP A 16 -19.19 17.97 22.00
C ASP A 16 -19.31 16.88 20.92
N GLU A 17 -20.48 16.72 20.31
CA GLU A 17 -20.68 15.77 19.20
C GLU A 17 -19.80 16.12 18.00
N ARG A 18 -19.74 17.40 17.61
CA ARG A 18 -18.86 17.86 16.52
C ARG A 18 -17.40 17.56 16.82
N ARG A 19 -16.94 17.87 18.04
CA ARG A 19 -15.56 17.59 18.47
C ARG A 19 -15.25 16.08 18.44
N LEU A 20 -16.18 15.24 18.88
CA LEU A 20 -16.02 13.79 18.86
C LEU A 20 -15.98 13.25 17.42
N ARG A 21 -16.84 13.76 16.53
CA ARG A 21 -16.83 13.40 15.10
C ARG A 21 -15.52 13.76 14.43
N GLU A 22 -14.96 14.94 14.70
CA GLU A 22 -13.66 15.37 14.17
C GLU A 22 -12.52 14.48 14.68
N ARG A 23 -12.48 14.18 15.98
CA ARG A 23 -11.48 13.27 16.56
C ARG A 23 -11.57 11.87 15.97
N ARG A 24 -12.78 11.34 15.81
CA ARG A 24 -13.02 10.05 15.16
C ARG A 24 -12.48 10.04 13.73
N LYS A 25 -12.83 11.04 12.91
CA LYS A 25 -12.36 11.16 11.53
C LYS A 25 -10.83 11.20 11.45
N ALA A 26 -10.19 11.92 12.37
CA ALA A 26 -8.73 11.97 12.45
C ALA A 26 -8.11 10.60 12.79
N LEU A 27 -8.71 9.85 13.72
CA LEU A 27 -8.26 8.51 14.08
C LEU A 27 -8.46 7.51 12.93
N GLU A 28 -9.60 7.54 12.25
CA GLU A 28 -9.87 6.70 11.07
C GLU A 28 -8.86 6.97 9.95
N ALA A 29 -8.53 8.24 9.70
CA ALA A 29 -7.50 8.61 8.72
C ALA A 29 -6.11 8.07 9.10
N ARG A 30 -5.75 8.08 10.40
CA ARG A 30 -4.49 7.51 10.88
C ARG A 30 -4.45 6.00 10.71
N VAL A 31 -5.52 5.29 11.07
CA VAL A 31 -5.63 3.83 10.86
C VAL A 31 -5.48 3.48 9.38
N SER A 32 -6.15 4.21 8.49
CA SER A 32 -6.01 4.03 7.04
C SER A 32 -4.58 4.29 6.55
N ALA A 33 -3.92 5.32 7.08
CA ALA A 33 -2.52 5.62 6.73
C ALA A 33 -1.57 4.51 7.19
N GLU A 34 -1.69 4.03 8.42
CA GLU A 34 -0.87 2.94 8.94
C GLU A 34 -1.08 1.63 8.17
N ARG A 35 -2.33 1.30 7.81
CA ARG A 35 -2.62 0.15 6.96
C ARG A 35 -1.93 0.25 5.60
N ARG A 36 -2.01 1.41 4.93
CA ARG A 36 -1.34 1.61 3.64
C ARG A 36 0.19 1.52 3.75
N LYS A 37 0.77 2.02 4.85
CA LYS A 37 2.21 1.86 5.13
C LYS A 37 2.58 0.39 5.30
N ALA A 38 1.80 -0.38 6.06
CA ALA A 38 2.01 -1.80 6.26
C ALA A 38 1.92 -2.58 4.94
N GLU A 39 0.85 -2.37 4.16
CA GLU A 39 0.67 -3.01 2.84
C GLU A 39 1.81 -2.66 1.87
N THR A 40 2.30 -1.41 1.90
CA THR A 40 3.45 -1.00 1.08
C THR A 40 4.73 -1.71 1.53
N ARG A 41 4.97 -1.78 2.85
CA ARG A 41 6.14 -2.46 3.42
C ARG A 41 6.14 -3.95 3.09
N GLU A 42 4.98 -4.60 3.18
CA GLU A 42 4.81 -6.02 2.82
C GLU A 42 5.19 -6.26 1.36
N ARG A 43 4.65 -5.47 0.43
CA ARG A 43 4.97 -5.57 -1.00
C ARG A 43 6.46 -5.34 -1.29
N ILE A 44 7.07 -4.35 -0.63
CA ILE A 44 8.50 -4.06 -0.77
C ILE A 44 9.34 -5.24 -0.26
N MET A 45 9.02 -5.79 0.92
CA MET A 45 9.76 -6.91 1.49
C MET A 45 9.65 -8.17 0.61
N LEU A 46 8.45 -8.47 0.08
CA LEU A 46 8.27 -9.59 -0.83
C LEU A 46 9.07 -9.40 -2.13
N GLY A 47 9.03 -8.20 -2.71
CA GLY A 47 9.81 -7.89 -3.91
C GLY A 47 11.32 -8.02 -3.67
N ALA A 48 11.83 -7.50 -2.55
CA ALA A 48 13.23 -7.61 -2.17
C ALA A 48 13.66 -9.08 -1.98
N PHE A 49 12.82 -9.90 -1.35
CA PHE A 49 13.07 -11.33 -1.16
C PHE A 49 13.14 -12.09 -2.49
N ILE A 50 12.25 -11.80 -3.44
CA ILE A 50 12.28 -12.40 -4.78
C ILE A 50 13.56 -11.97 -5.51
N LEU A 51 13.90 -10.68 -5.51
CA LEU A 51 15.10 -10.16 -6.17
C LEU A 51 16.38 -10.81 -5.62
N HIS A 52 16.48 -10.96 -4.30
CA HIS A 52 17.59 -11.64 -3.65
C HIS A 52 17.83 -13.04 -4.23
N HIS A 53 16.77 -13.85 -4.36
CA HIS A 53 16.91 -15.19 -4.93
C HIS A 53 17.27 -15.22 -6.41
N LEU A 54 16.80 -14.24 -7.19
CA LEU A 54 17.17 -14.10 -8.61
C LEU A 54 18.61 -13.64 -8.80
N ASP A 55 19.12 -12.83 -7.87
CA ASP A 55 20.48 -12.30 -7.91
C ASP A 55 21.50 -13.35 -7.45
N GLU A 56 21.21 -14.11 -6.38
CA GLU A 56 22.07 -15.19 -5.85
C GLU A 56 22.00 -16.51 -6.65
N ASP A 57 21.20 -16.58 -7.71
CA ASP A 57 21.00 -17.78 -8.54
C ASP A 57 20.63 -19.04 -7.72
N THR A 58 19.79 -18.86 -6.70
CA THR A 58 19.33 -19.97 -5.88
C THR A 58 18.45 -20.93 -6.71
N PRO A 59 18.25 -22.19 -6.28
CA PRO A 59 17.30 -23.10 -6.95
C PRO A 59 15.91 -22.48 -7.07
N THR A 60 15.47 -21.73 -6.06
CA THR A 60 14.22 -20.97 -6.07
C THR A 60 14.24 -19.87 -7.13
N GLY A 61 15.32 -19.10 -7.23
CA GLY A 61 15.48 -18.07 -8.27
C GLY A 61 15.38 -18.64 -9.68
N ARG A 62 16.04 -19.78 -9.93
CA ARG A 62 16.00 -20.48 -11.23
C ARG A 62 14.61 -20.98 -11.60
N GLN A 63 13.81 -21.42 -10.63
CA GLN A 63 12.42 -21.80 -10.86
C GLN A 63 11.50 -20.59 -11.08
N LEU A 64 11.78 -19.47 -10.41
CA LEU A 64 10.98 -18.25 -10.52
C LEU A 64 11.27 -17.45 -11.79
N ALA A 65 12.50 -17.49 -12.32
CA ALA A 65 12.88 -16.67 -13.46
C ALA A 65 12.00 -16.90 -14.71
N PRO A 66 11.73 -18.16 -15.16
CA PRO A 66 10.85 -18.40 -16.30
C PRO A 66 9.40 -17.99 -16.04
N LEU A 67 8.90 -18.18 -14.81
CA LEU A 67 7.57 -17.74 -14.39
C LEU A 67 7.44 -16.22 -14.52
N LEU A 68 8.39 -15.47 -13.97
CA LEU A 68 8.41 -14.01 -14.00
C LEU A 68 8.53 -13.48 -15.43
N GLN A 69 9.35 -14.09 -16.27
CA GLN A 69 9.45 -13.70 -17.67
C GLN A 69 8.12 -13.83 -18.43
N ARG A 70 7.35 -14.87 -18.14
CA ARG A 70 6.06 -15.13 -18.79
C ARG A 70 4.95 -14.27 -18.21
N GLU A 71 4.85 -14.18 -16.89
CA GLU A 71 3.65 -13.68 -16.21
C GLU A 71 3.75 -12.22 -15.76
N LEU A 72 4.95 -11.74 -15.40
CA LEU A 72 5.12 -10.35 -14.97
C LEU A 72 4.68 -9.35 -16.05
N PRO A 73 5.01 -9.51 -17.34
CA PRO A 73 4.52 -8.59 -18.38
C PRO A 73 2.99 -8.54 -18.46
N MET A 74 2.31 -9.67 -18.26
CA MET A 74 0.83 -9.72 -18.30
C MET A 74 0.20 -9.04 -17.08
N PHE A 75 0.92 -8.99 -15.96
CA PHE A 75 0.47 -8.31 -14.74
C PHE A 75 0.59 -6.77 -14.84
N LEU A 76 1.55 -6.27 -15.62
CA LEU A 76 1.79 -4.84 -15.76
C LEU A 76 0.72 -4.21 -16.68
N THR A 77 0.02 -3.20 -16.16
CA THR A 77 -1.08 -2.55 -16.89
C THR A 77 -0.68 -1.23 -17.54
N ARG A 78 0.39 -0.57 -17.06
CA ARG A 78 0.83 0.75 -17.54
C ARG A 78 2.15 0.63 -18.29
N GLU A 79 2.25 1.31 -19.42
CA GLU A 79 3.46 1.33 -20.25
C GLU A 79 4.73 1.75 -19.49
N ARG A 80 4.60 2.74 -18.60
CA ARG A 80 5.72 3.16 -17.74
C ARG A 80 6.24 2.03 -16.84
N ASP A 81 5.35 1.16 -16.36
CA ASP A 81 5.69 0.08 -15.44
C ASP A 81 6.34 -1.07 -16.24
N HIS A 82 5.88 -1.31 -17.48
CA HIS A 82 6.57 -2.17 -18.47
C HIS A 82 8.00 -1.69 -18.73
N ALA A 83 8.18 -0.40 -19.04
CA ALA A 83 9.50 0.18 -19.28
C ALA A 83 10.43 0.05 -18.06
N LEU A 84 9.88 0.27 -16.86
CA LEU A 84 10.62 0.12 -15.60
C LEU A 84 11.11 -1.32 -15.37
N MET A 85 10.31 -2.33 -15.75
CA MET A 85 10.64 -3.75 -15.55
C MET A 85 11.43 -4.38 -16.70
N ALA A 86 11.51 -3.73 -17.86
CA ALA A 86 12.20 -4.26 -19.04
C ALA A 86 13.68 -4.65 -18.80
N PRO A 87 14.50 -3.87 -18.06
CA PRO A 87 15.87 -4.28 -17.76
C PRO A 87 15.95 -5.57 -16.94
N LEU A 88 15.05 -5.75 -15.96
CA LEU A 88 14.97 -6.97 -15.17
C LEU A 88 14.61 -8.16 -16.05
N LEU A 89 13.58 -8.03 -16.89
CA LEU A 89 13.13 -9.11 -17.78
C LEU A 89 14.21 -9.51 -18.80
N LYS A 90 14.95 -8.53 -19.33
CA LYS A 90 16.10 -8.79 -20.21
C LYS A 90 17.18 -9.58 -19.48
N ARG A 91 17.55 -9.16 -18.26
CA ARG A 91 18.54 -9.85 -17.43
C ARG A 91 18.13 -11.30 -17.11
N LEU A 92 16.83 -11.56 -16.92
CA LEU A 92 16.34 -12.91 -16.64
C LEU A 92 16.42 -13.83 -17.88
N LYS A 93 16.21 -13.30 -19.10
CA LYS A 93 16.38 -14.05 -20.35
C LYS A 93 17.83 -14.45 -20.62
N GLU A 94 18.78 -13.61 -20.23
CA GLU A 94 20.21 -13.84 -20.44
C GLU A 94 20.82 -14.87 -19.47
N LYS A 95 20.08 -15.26 -18.42
CA LYS A 95 20.49 -16.26 -17.42
C LYS A 95 19.99 -17.69 -17.73
N GLU A 96 19.19 -17.88 -18.77
CA GLU A 96 18.83 -19.22 -19.30
C GLU A 96 19.97 -19.82 -20.13
#